data_AF-A0A5B7BH50-F1
#
_entry.id   AF-A0A5B7BH50-F1
#
_cell.length_a   1.000
_cell.length_b   1.000
_cell.length_c   1.000
_cell.angle_alpha   90.00
_cell.angle_beta   90.00
_cell.angle_gamma   90.00
#
_symmetry.space_group_name_H-M   'P 1'
#
loop_
_entity.id
_entity.type
_entity.pdbx_description
1 polymer ?
#
loop_
_entity_poly.entity_id
_entity_poly.type
_entity_poly.pdbx_seq_one_letter_code
_entity_poly.pdbx_strand_id
1 'polypeptide(L)'
;SPPLHSVRVPSILRRQEQLLHSNFSLNASCSSDASSDSYQSRASTGRIYRTSSMVSRRRQLISISNSKPKIVVPDGVSESLPDGLQPKKRCAWVTPNTDPCYAAFHDEEWGVPVHDDKKLFELLVFSGALSELTWPVILSKRHIFREVFADFDPLTVAKLNEKKIIAPGNAASSLLSELKLRAIIENARQISKVGSQIPPVSLLVAEDAHL
;
A
#
# COMPACT_ATOMS: atom_id res chain seq x y z
N SER A 1 -38.33 -0.82 21.90
CA SER A 1 -37.46 -0.67 20.72
C SER A 1 -36.35 0.32 21.04
N PRO A 2 -35.07 -0.07 21.12
CA PRO A 2 -33.98 0.89 21.25
C PRO A 2 -33.60 1.46 19.87
N PRO A 3 -32.95 2.65 19.80
CA PRO A 3 -32.76 3.37 18.55
C PRO A 3 -31.60 2.78 17.74
N LEU A 4 -31.76 2.79 16.42
CA LEU A 4 -30.73 2.42 15.45
C LEU A 4 -29.59 3.44 15.49
N HIS A 5 -28.43 3.02 15.99
CA HIS A 5 -27.19 3.78 15.86
C HIS A 5 -26.83 3.90 14.37
N SER A 6 -26.81 5.14 13.87
CA SER A 6 -26.26 5.50 12.58
C SER A 6 -24.76 5.12 12.54
N VAL A 7 -24.43 4.07 11.80
CA VAL A 7 -23.04 3.67 11.55
C VAL A 7 -22.38 4.75 10.72
N ARG A 8 -21.53 5.55 11.35
CA ARG A 8 -20.75 6.59 10.70
C ARG A 8 -19.68 5.92 9.84
N VAL A 9 -19.93 5.81 8.55
CA VAL A 9 -18.96 5.33 7.56
C VAL A 9 -17.70 6.24 7.61
N PRO A 10 -16.49 5.69 7.83
CA PRO A 10 -15.25 6.45 7.84
C PRO A 10 -15.06 7.28 6.56
N SER A 11 -14.53 8.50 6.69
CA SER A 11 -14.30 9.45 5.59
C SER A 11 -13.48 8.88 4.43
N ILE A 12 -12.64 7.87 4.70
CA ILE A 12 -11.83 7.16 3.70
C ILE A 12 -12.69 6.43 2.66
N LEU A 13 -13.76 5.73 3.09
CA LEU A 13 -14.65 5.02 2.16
C LEU A 13 -15.40 6.00 1.25
N ARG A 14 -15.81 7.15 1.80
CA ARG A 14 -16.49 8.21 1.06
C ARG A 14 -15.59 8.86 0.00
N ARG A 15 -14.29 9.02 0.30
CA ARG A 15 -13.28 9.53 -0.64
C ARG A 15 -12.90 8.49 -1.70
N GLN A 16 -12.91 7.20 -1.35
CA GLN A 16 -12.62 6.11 -2.28
C GLN A 16 -13.73 5.95 -3.34
N GLU A 17 -15.00 6.07 -2.96
CA GLU A 17 -16.12 6.07 -3.91
C GLU A 17 -16.04 7.24 -4.93
N GLN A 18 -15.55 8.41 -4.53
CA GLN A 18 -15.44 9.56 -5.44
C GLN A 18 -14.33 9.42 -6.50
N LEU A 19 -13.23 8.71 -6.18
CA LEU A 19 -12.12 8.50 -7.12
C LEU A 19 -12.37 7.37 -8.14
N LEU A 20 -13.29 6.44 -7.83
CA LEU A 20 -13.68 5.36 -8.74
C LEU A 20 -14.56 5.85 -9.89
N HIS A 21 -15.40 6.86 -9.67
CA HIS A 21 -16.28 7.41 -10.70
C HIS A 21 -15.55 8.23 -11.77
N SER A 22 -14.32 8.71 -11.50
CA SER A 22 -13.60 9.59 -12.42
C SER A 22 -12.64 8.90 -13.40
N ASN A 23 -12.40 7.59 -13.26
CA ASN A 23 -11.34 6.89 -14.00
C ASN A 23 -11.81 5.81 -14.99
N PHE A 24 -13.11 5.73 -15.29
CA PHE A 24 -13.64 4.83 -16.33
C PHE A 24 -13.76 5.55 -17.68
N SER A 25 -12.63 5.92 -18.28
CA SER A 25 -12.58 6.20 -19.72
C SER A 25 -11.22 5.78 -20.27
N LEU A 26 -11.15 4.53 -20.74
CA LEU A 26 -10.03 3.98 -21.48
C LEU A 26 -10.32 4.15 -22.99
N ASN A 27 -9.64 5.09 -23.65
CA ASN A 27 -9.52 5.08 -25.11
C ASN A 27 -8.13 4.55 -25.48
N ALA A 28 -8.08 3.27 -25.84
CA ALA A 28 -6.92 2.70 -26.50
C ALA A 28 -6.97 3.08 -27.98
N SER A 29 -6.01 3.89 -28.45
CA SER A 29 -5.77 4.06 -29.89
C SER A 29 -4.40 3.51 -30.22
N CYS A 30 -4.43 2.38 -30.91
CA CYS A 30 -3.31 1.75 -31.60
C CYS A 30 -3.20 2.39 -32.99
N SER A 31 -2.04 2.90 -33.35
CA SER A 31 -1.70 3.16 -34.75
C SER A 31 -0.30 2.62 -35.01
N SER A 32 -0.26 1.54 -35.80
CA SER A 32 0.94 1.06 -36.46
C SER A 32 0.94 1.65 -37.86
N ASP A 33 2.04 2.28 -38.28
CA ASP A 33 2.33 2.51 -39.68
C ASP A 33 3.69 1.90 -40.03
N ALA A 34 3.64 0.98 -40.99
CA ALA A 34 4.78 0.44 -41.68
C ALA A 34 5.07 1.32 -42.91
N SER A 35 6.34 1.55 -43.22
CA SER A 35 6.72 1.89 -44.60
C SER A 35 8.10 1.32 -44.93
N SER A 36 8.12 0.50 -45.98
CA SER A 36 9.31 0.15 -46.76
C SER A 36 9.67 1.32 -47.67
N ASP A 37 10.95 1.67 -47.76
CA ASP A 37 11.70 1.77 -49.04
C ASP A 37 13.16 2.26 -48.83
N SER A 38 14.09 1.31 -48.75
CA SER A 38 14.99 0.88 -49.83
C SER A 38 16.03 1.82 -50.55
N TYR A 39 17.26 1.24 -50.62
CA TYR A 39 18.45 1.34 -51.49
C TYR A 39 19.49 2.50 -51.50
N GLN A 40 20.74 2.07 -51.17
CA GLN A 40 22.08 2.44 -51.69
C GLN A 40 22.64 3.84 -51.32
N SER A 41 23.84 3.99 -50.72
CA SER A 41 25.14 3.51 -51.21
C SER A 41 26.29 3.63 -50.18
N ARG A 42 27.15 2.59 -50.20
CA ARG A 42 28.64 2.60 -50.20
C ARG A 42 29.46 2.96 -48.94
N ALA A 43 29.98 1.89 -48.34
CA ALA A 43 31.36 1.59 -47.95
C ALA A 43 32.24 2.69 -47.30
N SER A 44 32.71 2.40 -46.08
CA SER A 44 34.16 2.41 -45.83
C SER A 44 34.56 1.50 -44.67
N THR A 45 35.68 0.82 -44.89
CA THR A 45 36.29 -0.26 -44.12
C THR A 45 36.94 0.23 -42.82
N GLY A 46 36.83 -0.55 -41.74
CA GLY A 46 37.61 -0.32 -40.53
C GLY A 46 37.50 -1.46 -39.52
N ARG A 47 38.33 -2.50 -39.67
CA ARG A 47 38.62 -3.48 -38.60
C ARG A 47 39.32 -2.78 -37.46
N ILE A 48 38.79 -2.83 -36.24
CA ILE A 48 39.57 -2.59 -35.03
C ILE A 48 39.18 -3.59 -33.92
N TYR A 49 40.26 -4.19 -33.42
CA TYR A 49 40.54 -5.16 -32.36
C TYR A 49 39.79 -4.99 -31.02
N ARG A 50 39.55 -6.13 -30.37
CA ARG A 50 39.25 -6.24 -28.93
C ARG A 50 40.51 -5.89 -28.12
N THR A 51 40.43 -4.92 -27.22
CA THR A 51 41.31 -4.86 -26.04
C THR A 51 40.53 -4.34 -24.83
N SER A 52 40.73 -5.03 -23.71
CA SER A 52 40.25 -4.63 -22.39
C SER A 52 41.13 -3.50 -21.86
N SER A 53 40.54 -2.49 -21.20
CA SER A 53 41.27 -1.78 -20.14
C SER A 53 40.28 -1.23 -19.12
N MET A 54 40.59 -1.53 -17.86
CA MET A 54 39.96 -0.93 -16.69
C MET A 54 40.38 0.53 -16.58
N VAL A 55 39.42 1.42 -16.38
CA VAL A 55 39.69 2.77 -15.87
C VAL A 55 38.61 3.12 -14.85
N SER A 56 39.03 3.09 -13.57
CA SER A 56 38.35 3.72 -12.45
C SER A 56 38.15 5.21 -12.72
N ARG A 57 36.90 5.66 -12.87
CA ARG A 57 36.55 7.08 -12.79
C ARG A 57 36.03 7.42 -11.39
N ARG A 58 36.98 7.92 -10.61
CA ARG A 58 36.86 8.77 -9.43
C ARG A 58 35.74 9.80 -9.62
N ARG A 59 34.63 9.67 -8.88
CA ARG A 59 33.63 10.76 -8.75
C ARG A 59 34.22 11.84 -7.84
N GLN A 60 34.53 12.99 -8.41
CA GLN A 60 34.90 14.19 -7.65
C GLN A 60 33.65 14.79 -7.01
N LEU A 61 33.79 15.02 -5.71
CA LEU A 61 32.90 15.78 -4.84
C LEU A 61 32.91 17.25 -5.26
N ILE A 62 31.75 17.81 -5.59
CA ILE A 62 31.56 19.26 -5.74
C ILE A 62 30.69 19.71 -4.56
N SER A 63 31.32 20.38 -3.61
CA SER A 63 30.67 21.12 -2.53
C SER A 63 30.06 22.40 -3.12
N ILE A 64 28.77 22.40 -3.38
CA ILE A 64 28.03 23.64 -3.68
C ILE A 64 27.65 24.27 -2.35
N SER A 65 28.40 25.30 -1.97
CA SER A 65 28.08 26.21 -0.89
C SER A 65 26.83 27.01 -1.25
N ASN A 66 25.72 26.77 -0.54
CA ASN A 66 24.52 27.61 -0.65
C ASN A 66 24.74 28.94 0.08
N SER A 67 25.16 29.95 -0.67
CA SER A 67 25.11 31.36 -0.28
C SER A 67 23.64 31.80 -0.12
N LYS A 68 23.24 32.15 1.10
CA LYS A 68 21.95 32.77 1.41
C LYS A 68 21.79 34.10 0.66
N PRO A 69 20.67 34.37 -0.04
CA PRO A 69 20.33 35.74 -0.42
C PRO A 69 19.63 36.44 0.75
N LYS A 70 20.20 37.56 1.20
CA LYS A 70 19.66 38.46 2.21
C LYS A 70 18.69 39.42 1.51
N ILE A 71 17.38 39.18 1.63
CA ILE A 71 16.34 40.13 1.22
C ILE A 71 16.01 41.00 2.43
N VAL A 72 16.19 42.31 2.26
CA VAL A 72 15.85 43.37 3.21
C VAL A 72 14.39 43.77 2.98
N VAL A 73 13.57 43.76 4.04
CA VAL A 73 12.19 44.30 4.02
C VAL A 73 12.08 45.34 5.14
N PRO A 74 11.53 46.54 4.90
CA PRO A 74 11.33 47.56 5.93
C PRO A 74 10.04 47.31 6.74
N ASP A 75 10.04 47.89 7.94
CA ASP A 75 9.10 47.71 9.03
C ASP A 75 7.61 48.00 8.72
N GLY A 76 6.73 47.20 9.33
CA GLY A 76 5.40 47.65 9.73
C GLY A 76 4.21 46.95 9.05
N VAL A 77 3.72 45.87 9.67
CA VAL A 77 2.31 45.58 10.01
C VAL A 77 2.24 44.12 10.43
N SER A 78 1.88 43.90 11.70
CA SER A 78 1.63 42.58 12.26
C SER A 78 0.20 42.17 11.88
N GLU A 79 0.06 41.58 10.70
CA GLU A 79 -1.07 40.69 10.41
C GLU A 79 -0.64 39.27 10.75
N SER A 80 -1.29 38.69 11.75
CA SER A 80 -1.14 37.28 12.11
C SER A 80 -1.57 36.40 10.94
N LEU A 81 -0.59 35.85 10.22
CA LEU A 81 -0.82 34.78 9.25
C LEU A 81 -1.59 33.63 9.91
N PRO A 82 -2.52 32.98 9.18
CA PRO A 82 -3.28 31.87 9.72
C PRO A 82 -2.31 30.72 10.04
N ASP A 83 -2.34 30.27 11.29
CA ASP A 83 -1.75 29.02 11.76
C ASP A 83 -2.38 27.86 10.95
N GLY A 84 -1.73 27.40 9.87
CA GLY A 84 -2.45 26.49 8.98
C GLY A 84 -1.70 25.70 7.91
N LEU A 85 -0.40 25.91 7.68
CA LEU A 85 0.34 25.16 6.65
C LEU A 85 1.75 24.78 7.11
N GLN A 86 1.87 24.19 8.31
CA GLN A 86 3.09 23.44 8.61
C GLN A 86 2.99 22.08 7.90
N PRO A 87 3.91 21.74 6.97
CA PRO A 87 3.93 20.42 6.37
C PRO A 87 4.02 19.38 7.48
N LYS A 88 3.02 18.49 7.58
CA LYS A 88 3.11 17.35 8.50
C LYS A 88 4.42 16.62 8.21
N LYS A 89 5.30 16.52 9.20
CA LYS A 89 6.53 15.75 9.08
C LYS A 89 6.14 14.28 8.92
N ARG A 90 6.35 13.73 7.73
CA ARG A 90 6.10 12.31 7.44
C ARG A 90 7.39 11.52 7.46
N CYS A 91 7.28 10.20 7.58
CA CYS A 91 8.43 9.32 7.38
C CYS A 91 9.02 9.50 5.97
N ALA A 92 10.33 9.23 5.83
CA ALA A 92 11.07 9.47 4.59
C ALA A 92 10.51 8.70 3.36
N TRP A 93 9.75 7.62 3.59
CA TRP A 93 9.13 6.83 2.54
C TRP A 93 7.79 7.41 2.03
N VAL A 94 7.24 8.45 2.67
CA VAL A 94 6.13 9.22 2.13
C VAL A 94 6.65 10.52 1.55
N THR A 95 6.74 10.55 0.22
CA THR A 95 7.19 11.70 -0.56
C THR A 95 6.01 12.56 -0.99
N PRO A 96 6.24 13.81 -1.44
CA PRO A 96 5.17 14.65 -2.01
C PRO A 96 4.44 14.01 -3.21
N ASN A 97 5.10 13.10 -3.91
CA ASN A 97 4.56 12.41 -5.10
C ASN A 97 3.99 11.03 -4.76
N THR A 98 3.92 10.66 -3.49
CA THR A 98 3.35 9.39 -3.06
C THR A 98 1.85 9.36 -3.31
N ASP A 99 1.34 8.19 -3.71
CA ASP A 99 -0.09 7.98 -3.94
C ASP A 99 -0.93 8.47 -2.76
N PRO A 100 -2.03 9.22 -3.00
CA PRO A 100 -2.84 9.79 -1.93
C PRO A 100 -3.38 8.75 -0.93
N CYS A 101 -3.69 7.53 -1.39
CA CYS A 101 -4.14 6.44 -0.52
C CYS A 101 -3.04 5.97 0.43
N TYR A 102 -1.78 5.94 -0.02
CA TYR A 102 -0.65 5.53 0.80
C TYR A 102 -0.24 6.62 1.79
N ALA A 103 -0.31 7.89 1.37
CA ALA A 103 -0.12 9.03 2.27
C ALA A 103 -1.20 9.09 3.36
N ALA A 104 -2.47 8.84 3.02
CA ALA A 104 -3.57 8.78 3.98
C ALA A 104 -3.39 7.62 4.97
N PHE A 105 -3.03 6.44 4.49
CA PHE A 105 -2.71 5.29 5.36
C PHE A 105 -1.57 5.61 6.34
N HIS A 106 -0.49 6.26 5.87
CA HIS A 106 0.57 6.71 6.75
C HIS A 106 0.08 7.69 7.83
N ASP A 107 -0.72 8.68 7.44
CA ASP A 107 -1.11 9.77 8.34
C ASP A 107 -2.19 9.35 9.36
N GLU A 108 -3.03 8.38 9.01
CA GLU A 108 -4.24 8.04 9.78
C GLU A 108 -4.19 6.64 10.42
N GLU A 109 -3.46 5.68 9.84
CA GLU A 109 -3.45 4.28 10.27
C GLU A 109 -2.07 3.81 10.74
N TRP A 110 -0.99 4.29 10.13
CA TRP A 110 0.36 3.80 10.43
C TRP A 110 0.83 4.20 11.83
N GLY A 111 1.21 3.20 12.63
CA GLY A 111 1.72 3.40 13.99
C GLY A 111 0.63 3.70 15.03
N VAL A 112 -0.65 3.70 14.64
CA VAL A 112 -1.78 3.83 15.57
C VAL A 112 -2.04 2.46 16.23
N PRO A 113 -2.07 2.36 17.57
CA PRO A 113 -2.41 1.11 18.25
C PRO A 113 -3.82 0.61 17.89
N VAL A 114 -3.96 -0.67 17.57
CA VAL A 114 -5.22 -1.32 17.20
C VAL A 114 -5.43 -2.54 18.07
N HIS A 115 -6.65 -2.71 18.59
CA HIS A 115 -7.05 -3.85 19.43
C HIS A 115 -8.23 -4.63 18.84
N ASP A 116 -8.67 -4.29 17.62
CA ASP A 116 -9.71 -5.03 16.90
C ASP A 116 -9.08 -6.22 16.15
N ASP A 117 -9.49 -7.44 16.51
CA ASP A 117 -8.98 -8.69 15.94
C ASP A 117 -9.09 -8.75 14.41
N LYS A 118 -10.18 -8.23 13.83
CA LYS A 118 -10.36 -8.24 12.36
C LYS A 118 -9.34 -7.32 11.70
N LYS A 119 -9.07 -6.18 12.31
CA LYS A 119 -8.07 -5.22 11.82
C LYS A 119 -6.66 -5.75 11.98
N LEU A 120 -6.36 -6.42 13.08
CA LEU A 120 -5.08 -7.09 13.28
C LEU A 120 -4.88 -8.20 12.25
N PHE A 121 -5.92 -8.99 11.96
CA PHE A 121 -5.87 -10.00 10.92
C PHE A 121 -5.72 -9.40 9.51
N GLU A 122 -6.42 -8.30 9.19
CA GLU A 122 -6.23 -7.52 7.95
C GLU A 122 -4.75 -7.13 7.76
N LEU A 123 -4.11 -6.58 8.80
CA LEU A 123 -2.69 -6.19 8.77
C LEU A 123 -1.75 -7.40 8.65
N LEU A 124 -2.06 -8.52 9.31
CA LEU A 124 -1.30 -9.76 9.18
C LEU A 124 -1.34 -10.28 7.74
N VAL A 125 -2.51 -10.28 7.11
CA VAL A 125 -2.67 -10.69 5.71
C VAL A 125 -1.89 -9.76 4.77
N PHE A 126 -1.96 -8.44 4.97
CA PHE A 126 -1.20 -7.49 4.16
C PHE A 126 0.31 -7.63 4.33
N SER A 127 0.78 -7.89 5.54
CA SER A 127 2.19 -8.20 5.79
C SER A 127 2.65 -9.44 5.01
N GLY A 128 1.80 -10.46 4.90
CA GLY A 128 2.04 -11.62 4.04
C GLY A 128 2.01 -11.31 2.54
N ALA A 129 1.11 -10.43 2.11
CA ALA A 129 0.98 -9.99 0.71
C ALA A 129 2.16 -9.14 0.23
N LEU A 130 2.92 -8.50 1.13
CA LEU A 130 4.08 -7.68 0.77
C LEU A 130 5.20 -8.43 0.05
N SER A 131 5.20 -9.77 0.07
CA SER A 131 6.15 -10.55 -0.74
C SER A 131 5.78 -10.60 -2.22
N GLU A 132 4.57 -10.19 -2.60
CA GLU A 132 4.05 -10.25 -3.97
C GLU A 132 3.57 -8.89 -4.48
N LEU A 133 3.08 -8.03 -3.57
CA LEU A 133 2.50 -6.73 -3.89
C LEU A 133 3.15 -5.61 -3.07
N THR A 134 3.16 -4.39 -3.60
CA THR A 134 3.59 -3.20 -2.85
C THR A 134 2.43 -2.62 -2.03
N TRP A 135 2.73 -1.84 -0.98
CA TRP A 135 1.71 -1.17 -0.16
C TRP A 135 0.68 -0.35 -0.98
N PRO A 136 1.07 0.48 -1.97
CA PRO A 136 0.08 1.18 -2.80
C PRO A 136 -0.87 0.24 -3.56
N VAL A 137 -0.37 -0.90 -4.05
CA VAL A 137 -1.20 -1.90 -4.74
C VAL A 137 -2.14 -2.60 -3.77
N ILE A 138 -1.68 -2.94 -2.57
CA ILE A 138 -2.52 -3.53 -1.53
C ILE A 138 -3.62 -2.54 -1.12
N LEU A 139 -3.27 -1.29 -0.85
CA LEU A 139 -4.22 -0.26 -0.40
C LEU A 139 -5.23 0.12 -1.48
N SER A 140 -4.83 0.19 -2.75
CA SER A 140 -5.78 0.43 -3.85
C SER A 140 -6.79 -0.71 -4.02
N LYS A 141 -6.35 -1.97 -3.82
CA LYS A 141 -7.19 -3.18 -3.91
C LYS A 141 -7.85 -3.59 -2.59
N ARG A 142 -7.72 -2.79 -1.53
CA ARG A 142 -8.16 -3.13 -0.15
C ARG A 142 -9.63 -3.55 -0.08
N HIS A 143 -10.50 -2.95 -0.89
CA HIS A 143 -11.92 -3.32 -0.98
C HIS A 143 -12.13 -4.74 -1.52
N ILE A 144 -11.38 -5.13 -2.56
CA ILE A 144 -11.41 -6.50 -3.12
C ILE A 144 -10.92 -7.51 -2.09
N PHE A 145 -9.85 -7.17 -1.36
CA PHE A 145 -9.37 -8.02 -0.27
C PHE A 145 -10.44 -8.25 0.81
N ARG A 146 -11.17 -7.19 1.21
CA ARG A 146 -12.26 -7.31 2.19
C ARG A 146 -13.40 -8.19 1.69
N GLU A 147 -13.78 -8.07 0.42
CA GLU A 147 -14.80 -8.93 -0.18
C GLU A 147 -14.35 -10.40 -0.20
N VAL A 148 -13.12 -10.65 -0.67
CA VAL A 148 -12.55 -12.00 -0.78
C VAL A 148 -12.40 -12.68 0.57
N PHE A 149 -11.98 -11.94 1.60
CA PHE A 149 -11.69 -12.45 2.93
C PHE A 149 -12.76 -12.09 3.97
N ALA A 150 -14.00 -11.82 3.53
CA ALA A 150 -15.16 -11.59 4.40
C ALA A 150 -14.87 -10.59 5.54
N ASP A 151 -14.42 -9.39 5.18
CA ASP A 151 -14.00 -8.30 6.08
C ASP A 151 -12.93 -8.73 7.11
N PHE A 152 -12.12 -9.72 6.74
CA PHE A 152 -11.04 -10.26 7.57
C PHE A 152 -11.52 -10.80 8.92
N ASP A 153 -12.74 -11.34 8.99
CA ASP A 153 -13.19 -12.11 10.14
C ASP A 153 -12.46 -13.48 10.19
N PRO A 154 -11.56 -13.73 11.15
CA PRO A 154 -10.79 -14.98 11.19
C PRO A 154 -11.69 -16.22 11.26
N LEU A 155 -12.83 -16.13 11.94
CA LEU A 155 -13.76 -17.26 12.08
C LEU A 155 -14.44 -17.61 10.73
N THR A 156 -14.73 -16.60 9.93
CA THR A 156 -15.31 -16.78 8.60
C THR A 156 -14.25 -17.23 7.59
N VAL A 157 -13.06 -16.62 7.63
CA VAL A 157 -11.93 -16.98 6.74
C VAL A 157 -11.48 -18.41 6.98
N ALA A 158 -11.45 -18.87 8.23
CA ALA A 158 -11.10 -20.26 8.58
C ALA A 158 -12.02 -21.31 7.92
N LYS A 159 -13.26 -20.93 7.60
CA LYS A 159 -14.29 -21.78 6.99
C LYS A 159 -14.34 -21.68 5.47
N LEU A 160 -13.52 -20.82 4.85
CA LEU A 160 -13.49 -20.68 3.40
C LEU A 160 -13.03 -21.99 2.75
N ASN A 161 -13.70 -22.33 1.63
CA ASN A 161 -13.32 -23.50 0.86
C ASN A 161 -12.05 -23.18 0.05
N GLU A 162 -10.95 -23.79 0.49
CA GLU A 162 -9.63 -23.64 -0.11
C GLU A 162 -9.59 -23.97 -1.61
N LYS A 163 -10.30 -25.02 -2.04
CA LYS A 163 -10.36 -25.37 -3.48
C LYS A 163 -11.08 -24.29 -4.30
N LYS A 164 -12.11 -23.67 -3.74
CA LYS A 164 -12.90 -22.63 -4.43
C LYS A 164 -12.15 -21.31 -4.55
N ILE A 165 -11.40 -20.92 -3.51
CA ILE A 165 -10.69 -19.62 -3.49
C ILE A 165 -9.42 -19.63 -4.35
N ILE A 166 -8.78 -20.80 -4.48
CA ILE A 166 -7.59 -20.99 -5.33
C ILE A 166 -7.96 -21.21 -6.80
N ALA A 167 -9.21 -21.60 -7.10
CA ALA A 167 -9.64 -21.89 -8.45
C ALA A 167 -9.38 -20.72 -9.41
N PRO A 168 -8.87 -20.98 -10.64
CA PRO A 168 -8.66 -19.93 -11.65
C PRO A 168 -9.95 -19.15 -11.92
N GLY A 169 -9.82 -17.83 -12.06
CA GLY A 169 -10.95 -16.92 -12.25
C GLY A 169 -11.63 -16.46 -10.96
N ASN A 170 -11.23 -16.98 -9.79
CA ASN A 170 -11.62 -16.39 -8.52
C ASN A 170 -10.86 -15.06 -8.30
N ALA A 171 -11.54 -14.03 -7.80
CA ALA A 171 -10.90 -12.75 -7.46
C ALA A 171 -9.68 -12.93 -6.55
N ALA A 172 -9.75 -13.86 -5.59
CA ALA A 172 -8.65 -14.18 -4.69
C ALA A 172 -7.41 -14.70 -5.43
N SER A 173 -7.61 -15.64 -6.36
CA SER A 173 -6.54 -16.21 -7.21
C SER A 173 -5.88 -15.18 -8.12
N SER A 174 -6.54 -14.05 -8.37
CA SER A 174 -5.98 -12.91 -9.13
C SER A 174 -5.25 -11.90 -8.24
N LEU A 175 -5.45 -11.95 -6.91
CA LEU A 175 -4.80 -11.05 -5.95
C LEU A 175 -3.47 -11.61 -5.47
N LEU A 176 -3.42 -12.90 -5.15
CA LEU A 176 -2.28 -13.55 -4.49
C LEU A 176 -2.06 -14.95 -5.03
N SER A 177 -0.82 -15.43 -4.90
CA SER A 177 -0.47 -16.81 -5.23
C SER A 177 -1.24 -17.83 -4.37
N GLU A 178 -1.40 -19.03 -4.92
CA GLU A 178 -2.01 -20.17 -4.24
C GLU A 178 -1.40 -20.45 -2.85
N LEU A 179 -0.07 -20.33 -2.73
CA LEU A 179 0.64 -20.53 -1.46
C LEU A 179 0.22 -19.49 -0.41
N LYS A 180 0.04 -18.23 -0.82
CA LYS A 180 -0.42 -17.17 0.10
C LYS A 180 -1.87 -17.34 0.50
N LEU A 181 -2.73 -17.71 -0.44
CA LEU A 181 -4.14 -18.00 -0.13
C LEU A 181 -4.27 -19.11 0.91
N ARG A 182 -3.50 -20.20 0.75
CA ARG A 182 -3.44 -21.28 1.75
C ARG A 182 -2.95 -20.79 3.10
N ALA A 183 -1.87 -20.02 3.12
CA ALA A 183 -1.29 -19.49 4.36
C ALA A 183 -2.29 -18.60 5.11
N ILE A 184 -3.06 -17.76 4.40
CA ILE A 184 -4.08 -16.90 5.00
C ILE A 184 -5.18 -17.73 5.67
N ILE A 185 -5.69 -18.76 4.98
CA ILE A 185 -6.73 -19.64 5.52
C ILE A 185 -6.20 -20.41 6.73
N GLU A 186 -4.97 -20.91 6.66
CA GLU A 186 -4.36 -21.63 7.77
C GLU A 186 -4.13 -20.73 8.99
N ASN A 187 -3.62 -19.52 8.78
CA ASN A 187 -3.48 -18.53 9.85
C ASN A 187 -4.83 -18.23 10.53
N ALA A 188 -5.91 -18.09 9.75
CA ALA A 188 -7.25 -17.89 10.29
C ALA A 188 -7.71 -19.07 11.16
N ARG A 189 -7.44 -20.32 10.74
CA ARG A 189 -7.73 -21.51 11.54
C ARG A 189 -6.95 -21.53 12.85
N GLN A 190 -5.68 -21.15 12.83
CA GLN A 190 -4.85 -21.13 14.04
C GLN A 190 -5.29 -20.03 15.01
N ILE A 191 -5.58 -18.82 14.51
CA ILE A 191 -6.13 -17.72 15.33
C ILE A 191 -7.45 -18.15 15.99
N SER A 192 -8.33 -18.81 15.24
CA SER A 192 -9.61 -19.31 15.75
C SER A 192 -9.42 -20.33 16.89
N LYS A 193 -8.41 -21.21 16.80
CA LYS A 193 -8.09 -22.18 17.85
C LYS A 193 -7.54 -21.51 19.11
N VAL A 194 -6.67 -20.51 18.96
CA VAL A 194 -6.10 -19.79 20.10
C VAL A 194 -7.20 -19.02 20.85
N GLY A 195 -8.11 -18.37 20.13
CA GLY A 195 -9.26 -17.69 20.74
C GLY A 195 -10.15 -18.62 21.58
N SER A 196 -10.27 -19.90 21.20
CA SER A 196 -11.01 -20.89 22.00
C SER A 196 -10.24 -21.43 23.22
N GLN A 197 -8.91 -21.31 23.24
CA GLN A 197 -8.05 -21.87 24.30
C GLN A 197 -7.69 -20.88 25.38
N ILE A 198 -7.75 -19.57 25.09
CA ILE A 198 -7.49 -18.52 26.08
C ILE A 198 -8.81 -18.26 26.82
N PRO A 199 -8.96 -18.68 28.08
CA PRO A 199 -10.13 -18.33 28.86
C PRO A 199 -10.19 -16.80 29.02
N PRO A 200 -11.40 -16.20 29.10
CA PRO A 200 -11.52 -14.78 29.35
C PRO A 200 -10.81 -14.44 30.67
N VAL A 201 -10.17 -13.27 30.73
CA VAL A 201 -9.41 -12.81 31.91
C VAL A 201 -10.26 -12.86 33.19
N SER A 202 -11.57 -12.68 33.09
CA SER A 202 -12.51 -12.84 34.20
C SER A 202 -12.50 -14.23 34.84
N LEU A 203 -12.19 -15.27 34.07
CA LEU A 203 -12.13 -16.66 34.53
C LEU A 203 -10.79 -16.93 35.25
N LEU A 204 -9.70 -16.31 34.77
CA LEU A 204 -8.39 -16.35 35.42
C LEU A 204 -8.37 -15.58 36.74
N VAL A 205 -9.05 -14.42 36.81
CA VAL A 205 -9.15 -13.62 38.04
C VAL A 205 -10.07 -14.28 39.07
N ALA A 206 -11.05 -15.08 38.65
CA ALA A 206 -11.96 -15.80 39.56
C ALA A 206 -11.28 -16.99 40.26
N GLU A 207 -10.30 -17.64 39.64
CA GLU A 207 -9.57 -18.75 40.27
C GLU A 207 -8.58 -18.28 41.35
N ASP A 208 -8.06 -17.05 41.25
CA ASP A 208 -7.16 -16.46 42.27
C ASP A 208 -7.90 -15.90 43.50
N ALA A 209 -9.23 -15.72 43.44
CA ALA A 209 -10.02 -15.15 44.53
C ALA A 209 -10.53 -16.19 45.57
N HIS A 210 -10.18 -17.47 45.38
CA HIS A 210 -10.61 -18.58 46.25
C HIS A 210 -9.46 -19.27 47.02
N LEU A 211 -8.27 -18.67 47.05
CA LEU A 211 -7.12 -19.06 47.88
C LEU A 211 -6.84 -17.99 48.95
#